data_AF-A0A1H3QQX4-F1
#
_entry.id   AF-A0A1H3QQX4-F1
#
_cell.length_a   1.000
_cell.length_b   1.000
_cell.length_c   1.000
_cell.angle_alpha   90.00
_cell.angle_beta   90.00
_cell.angle_gamma   90.00
#
_symmetry.space_group_name_H-M   'P 1'
#
loop_
_entity.id
_entity.type
_entity.pdbx_description
1 polymer ?
#
loop_
_entity_poly.entity_id
_entity_poly.type
_entity_poly.pdbx_seq_one_letter_code
_entity_poly.pdbx_strand_id
1 'polypeptide(L)'
;MEIDWVVLRAAAVEVMGNAYAPYSDFPVGVAGLVDDGRIVVGCNVENASYGVTLCAECGMVSALHASGGGRLVAVSCVDGAGQPLMPCGRCRQLLFEHGGPDCLVEALPEPLRVGDLLPHAFGPANLDRGRGVIPEVPERLARWRGRGTVFVHTDSAGGTLVWTGYWERSAGEGEEKGILEEAPTWSAARDGIAWARARTARIVVVDEAGDTWWAGEGEPPSEIGKRWEA
;
A
#
# COMPACT_ATOMS: atom_id res chain seq x y z
N MET A 1 20.10 -5.43 -24.74
CA MET A 1 19.22 -6.39 -25.45
C MET A 1 18.56 -5.63 -26.57
N GLU A 2 18.59 -6.15 -27.79
CA GLU A 2 17.90 -5.54 -28.94
C GLU A 2 16.42 -5.96 -28.90
N ILE A 3 15.51 -5.02 -29.15
CA ILE A 3 14.07 -5.27 -29.09
C ILE A 3 13.54 -5.41 -30.52
N ASP A 4 13.12 -6.62 -30.88
CA ASP A 4 12.39 -6.87 -32.12
C ASP A 4 10.89 -6.63 -31.89
N TRP A 5 10.44 -5.41 -32.20
CA TRP A 5 9.04 -5.01 -32.06
C TRP A 5 8.10 -5.78 -32.99
N VAL A 6 8.58 -6.24 -34.15
CA VAL A 6 7.76 -7.00 -35.10
C VAL A 6 7.43 -8.37 -34.52
N VAL A 7 8.42 -9.06 -33.97
CA VAL A 7 8.23 -10.35 -33.30
C VAL A 7 7.37 -10.19 -32.04
N LEU A 8 7.61 -9.15 -31.24
CA LEU A 8 6.85 -8.92 -30.02
C LEU A 8 5.37 -8.61 -30.33
N ARG A 9 5.10 -7.78 -31.34
CA ARG A 9 3.73 -7.47 -31.79
C ARG A 9 3.04 -8.70 -32.38
N ALA A 10 3.75 -9.53 -33.15
CA ALA A 10 3.19 -10.75 -33.70
C ALA A 10 2.70 -11.71 -32.59
N ALA A 11 3.49 -11.86 -31.52
CA ALA A 11 3.08 -12.66 -30.35
C ALA A 11 1.86 -12.06 -29.63
N ALA A 12 1.77 -10.73 -29.54
CA ALA A 12 0.60 -10.04 -28.98
C ALA A 12 -0.67 -10.27 -29.82
N VAL A 13 -0.56 -10.21 -31.15
CA VAL A 13 -1.67 -10.49 -32.08
C VAL A 13 -2.10 -11.96 -32.00
N GLU A 14 -1.17 -12.89 -31.86
CA GLU A 14 -1.49 -14.31 -31.73
C GLU A 14 -2.27 -14.59 -30.44
N VAL A 15 -1.80 -14.11 -29.29
CA VAL A 15 -2.48 -14.35 -28.00
C VAL A 15 -3.82 -13.62 -27.90
N MET A 16 -3.98 -12.47 -28.57
CA MET A 16 -5.25 -11.74 -28.65
C MET A 16 -6.40 -12.62 -29.16
N GLY A 17 -6.11 -13.56 -30.07
CA GLY A 17 -7.11 -14.51 -30.58
C GLY A 17 -7.74 -15.40 -29.50
N ASN A 18 -7.14 -15.47 -28.31
CA ASN A 18 -7.65 -16.23 -27.16
C ASN A 18 -8.42 -15.37 -26.15
N ALA A 19 -8.60 -14.06 -26.40
CA ALA A 19 -9.31 -13.17 -25.50
C ALA A 19 -10.74 -13.66 -25.23
N TYR A 20 -11.12 -13.66 -23.96
CA TYR A 20 -12.51 -13.85 -23.54
C TYR A 20 -13.13 -12.46 -23.34
N ALA A 21 -13.72 -11.91 -24.40
CA ALA A 21 -14.31 -10.57 -24.39
C ALA A 21 -15.75 -10.52 -24.94
N PRO A 22 -16.68 -11.38 -24.47
CA PRO A 22 -18.02 -11.46 -25.03
C PRO A 22 -18.94 -10.28 -24.64
N TYR A 23 -18.51 -9.40 -23.73
CA TYR A 23 -19.33 -8.29 -23.25
C TYR A 23 -18.97 -6.98 -23.94
N SER A 24 -17.69 -6.72 -24.18
CA SER A 24 -17.24 -5.52 -24.90
C SER A 24 -17.04 -5.73 -26.40
N ASP A 25 -16.91 -6.98 -26.85
CA ASP A 25 -16.44 -7.31 -28.21
C ASP A 25 -15.10 -6.65 -28.56
N PHE A 26 -14.27 -6.39 -27.54
CA PHE A 26 -12.98 -5.71 -27.67
C PHE A 26 -11.83 -6.63 -27.21
N PRO A 27 -11.32 -7.50 -28.09
CA PRO A 27 -10.21 -8.37 -27.77
C PRO A 27 -8.90 -7.58 -27.71
N VAL A 28 -8.08 -7.87 -26.70
CA VAL A 28 -6.77 -7.26 -26.46
C VAL A 28 -5.77 -8.35 -26.18
N GLY A 29 -4.61 -8.27 -26.83
CA GLY A 29 -3.46 -9.13 -26.57
C GLY A 29 -2.23 -8.32 -26.21
N VAL A 30 -1.32 -8.93 -25.46
CA VAL A 30 -0.06 -8.31 -25.07
C VAL A 30 1.07 -9.34 -25.05
N ALA A 31 2.27 -8.90 -25.42
CA ALA A 31 3.50 -9.66 -25.25
C ALA A 31 4.57 -8.79 -24.58
N GLY A 32 5.32 -9.40 -23.66
CA GLY A 32 6.39 -8.76 -22.92
C GLY A 32 7.71 -9.51 -23.10
N LEU A 33 8.75 -8.79 -23.48
CA LEU A 33 10.13 -9.27 -23.49
C LEU A 33 10.71 -9.17 -22.08
N VAL A 34 11.21 -10.28 -21.56
CA VAL A 34 11.82 -10.37 -20.23
C VAL A 34 13.34 -10.21 -20.34
N ASP A 35 14.00 -9.82 -19.25
CA ASP A 35 15.45 -9.60 -19.15
C ASP A 35 16.33 -10.83 -19.39
N ASP A 36 15.76 -12.04 -19.33
CA ASP A 36 16.40 -13.29 -19.74
C ASP A 36 16.15 -13.68 -21.21
N GLY A 37 15.45 -12.83 -21.97
CA GLY A 37 15.17 -12.99 -23.40
C GLY A 37 13.90 -13.77 -23.74
N ARG A 38 13.17 -14.31 -22.75
CA ARG A 38 11.89 -14.99 -23.04
C ARG A 38 10.79 -13.98 -23.35
N ILE A 39 9.78 -14.42 -24.08
CA ILE A 39 8.54 -13.67 -24.30
C ILE A 39 7.43 -14.29 -23.47
N VAL A 40 6.72 -13.46 -22.72
CA VAL A 40 5.50 -13.85 -21.98
C VAL A 40 4.31 -13.11 -22.56
N VAL A 41 3.15 -13.75 -22.58
CA VAL A 41 1.96 -13.25 -23.27
C VAL A 41 0.72 -13.24 -22.38
N GLY A 42 -0.27 -12.42 -22.73
CA GLY A 42 -1.58 -12.40 -22.08
C GLY A 42 -2.66 -11.82 -22.99
N CYS A 43 -3.93 -12.14 -22.68
CA CYS A 43 -5.10 -11.57 -23.33
C CYS A 43 -6.13 -11.15 -22.27
N ASN A 44 -7.07 -10.26 -22.63
CA ASN A 44 -8.10 -9.84 -21.68
C ASN A 44 -9.12 -10.96 -21.41
N VAL A 45 -9.58 -11.02 -20.16
CA VAL A 45 -10.59 -11.97 -19.70
C VAL A 45 -11.65 -11.18 -18.93
N GLU A 46 -12.81 -11.05 -19.57
CA GLU A 46 -13.94 -10.33 -19.02
C GLU A 46 -14.77 -11.17 -18.05
N ASN A 47 -15.65 -10.49 -17.33
CA ASN A 47 -16.60 -11.11 -16.42
C ASN A 47 -17.92 -10.34 -16.43
N ALA A 48 -19.03 -11.04 -16.18
CA ALA A 48 -20.35 -10.42 -16.03
C ALA A 48 -20.38 -9.33 -14.93
N SER A 49 -19.59 -9.49 -13.87
CA SER A 49 -19.27 -8.42 -12.93
C SER A 49 -18.07 -7.63 -13.48
N TYR A 50 -18.34 -6.56 -14.22
CA TYR A 50 -17.32 -5.88 -15.05
C TYR A 50 -16.10 -5.39 -14.25
N GLY A 51 -16.26 -5.09 -12.96
CA GLY A 51 -15.19 -4.63 -12.09
C GLY A 51 -14.08 -5.66 -11.83
N VAL A 52 -14.31 -6.95 -12.13
CA VAL A 52 -13.29 -8.02 -12.00
C VAL A 52 -12.66 -8.43 -13.33
N THR A 53 -12.91 -7.69 -14.41
CA THR A 53 -12.24 -7.90 -15.70
C THR A 53 -10.72 -7.77 -15.58
N LEU A 54 -10.01 -8.76 -16.11
CA LEU A 54 -8.55 -8.78 -16.18
C LEU A 54 -8.12 -8.26 -17.56
N CYS A 55 -7.28 -7.23 -17.56
CA CYS A 55 -6.65 -6.77 -18.81
C CYS A 55 -5.57 -7.77 -19.25
N ALA A 56 -5.18 -7.71 -20.52
CA ALA A 56 -4.16 -8.56 -21.11
C ALA A 56 -2.83 -8.50 -20.33
N GLU A 57 -2.43 -7.31 -19.87
CA GLU A 57 -1.20 -7.08 -19.11
C GLU A 57 -1.21 -7.77 -17.74
N CYS A 58 -2.40 -7.98 -17.14
CA CYS A 58 -2.51 -8.77 -15.91
C CYS A 58 -2.16 -10.24 -16.16
N GLY A 59 -2.66 -10.80 -17.27
CA GLY A 59 -2.34 -12.16 -17.69
C GLY A 59 -0.84 -12.33 -17.98
N MET A 60 -0.24 -11.39 -18.70
CA MET A 60 1.19 -11.36 -18.99
C MET A 60 2.06 -11.30 -17.73
N VAL A 61 1.70 -10.46 -16.76
CA VAL A 61 2.41 -10.39 -15.47
C VAL A 61 2.27 -11.70 -14.68
N SER A 62 1.09 -12.33 -14.73
CA SER A 62 0.90 -13.65 -14.11
C SER A 62 1.80 -14.69 -14.79
N ALA A 63 1.89 -14.66 -16.12
CA ALA A 63 2.77 -15.53 -16.90
C ALA A 63 4.26 -15.25 -16.63
N LEU A 64 4.67 -13.99 -16.42
CA LEU A 64 6.04 -13.63 -16.01
C LEU A 64 6.45 -14.38 -14.76
N HIS A 65 5.64 -14.33 -13.71
CA HIS A 65 5.96 -14.98 -12.43
C HIS A 65 5.81 -16.50 -12.50
N ALA A 66 4.77 -17.00 -13.17
CA ALA A 66 4.58 -18.44 -13.36
C ALA A 66 5.72 -19.10 -14.15
N SER A 67 6.40 -18.34 -15.02
CA SER A 67 7.55 -18.79 -15.81
C SER A 67 8.92 -18.56 -15.15
N GLY A 68 8.97 -18.14 -13.88
CA GLY A 68 10.22 -18.00 -13.12
C GLY A 68 10.60 -16.57 -12.71
N GLY A 69 9.77 -15.57 -12.99
CA GLY A 69 10.01 -14.18 -12.59
C GLY A 69 11.12 -13.49 -13.38
N GLY A 70 11.49 -12.27 -13.02
CA GLY A 70 12.43 -11.45 -13.80
C GLY A 70 11.86 -10.06 -14.05
N ARG A 71 12.41 -9.34 -15.02
CA ARG A 71 12.02 -7.96 -15.33
C ARG A 71 11.53 -7.80 -16.76
N LEU A 72 10.43 -7.08 -16.94
CA LEU A 72 9.97 -6.66 -18.25
C LEU A 72 10.91 -5.59 -18.81
N VAL A 73 11.35 -5.77 -20.05
CA VAL A 73 12.21 -4.82 -20.76
C VAL A 73 11.41 -4.04 -21.80
N ALA A 74 10.51 -4.73 -22.53
CA ALA A 74 9.66 -4.13 -23.55
C ALA A 74 8.31 -4.84 -23.62
N VAL A 75 7.25 -4.10 -23.98
CA VAL A 75 5.87 -4.61 -24.05
C VAL A 75 5.19 -4.11 -25.32
N SER A 76 4.56 -5.00 -26.09
CA SER A 76 3.65 -4.66 -27.18
C SER A 76 2.24 -5.09 -26.81
N CYS A 77 1.30 -4.14 -26.78
CA CYS A 77 -0.12 -4.38 -26.51
C CYS A 77 -0.90 -4.01 -27.78
N VAL A 78 -1.88 -4.81 -28.17
CA VAL A 78 -2.64 -4.62 -29.40
C VAL A 78 -4.14 -4.77 -29.20
N ASP A 79 -4.91 -4.05 -30.01
CA ASP A 79 -6.36 -4.20 -30.14
C ASP A 79 -6.75 -5.27 -31.18
N GLY A 80 -8.06 -5.51 -31.33
CA GLY A 80 -8.63 -6.45 -32.31
C GLY A 80 -8.23 -6.26 -33.77
N ALA A 81 -7.66 -5.11 -34.14
CA ALA A 81 -7.12 -4.83 -35.47
C ALA A 81 -5.58 -5.04 -35.55
N GLY A 82 -4.97 -5.56 -34.48
CA GLY A 82 -3.54 -5.76 -34.34
C GLY A 82 -2.75 -4.46 -34.25
N GLN A 83 -3.40 -3.34 -33.92
CA GLN A 83 -2.75 -2.04 -33.81
C GLN A 83 -2.25 -1.80 -32.40
N PRO A 84 -1.09 -1.13 -32.21
CA PRO A 84 -0.59 -0.78 -30.89
C PRO A 84 -1.63 -0.03 -30.05
N LEU A 85 -1.87 -0.52 -28.84
CA LEU A 85 -2.83 0.00 -27.89
C LEU A 85 -2.11 0.39 -26.59
N MET A 86 -2.45 1.55 -26.05
CA MET A 86 -1.83 2.02 -24.80
C MET A 86 -2.42 1.33 -23.57
N PRO A 87 -1.59 0.88 -22.60
CA PRO A 87 -2.05 0.29 -21.36
C PRO A 87 -2.89 1.28 -20.55
N CYS A 88 -3.95 0.77 -19.92
CA CYS A 88 -4.80 1.56 -19.02
C CYS A 88 -4.04 1.93 -17.73
N GLY A 89 -4.56 2.87 -16.94
CA GLY A 89 -3.88 3.36 -15.73
C GLY A 89 -3.50 2.25 -14.73
N ARG A 90 -4.38 1.26 -14.54
CA ARG A 90 -4.09 0.08 -13.71
C ARG A 90 -2.89 -0.71 -14.23
N CYS A 91 -2.85 -0.96 -15.53
CA CYS A 91 -1.79 -1.76 -16.14
C CYS A 91 -0.45 -1.02 -16.16
N ARG A 92 -0.45 0.31 -16.31
CA ARG A 92 0.77 1.12 -16.17
C ARG A 92 1.44 0.90 -14.80
N GLN A 93 0.66 0.80 -13.72
CA GLN A 93 1.20 0.52 -12.39
C GLN A 93 1.79 -0.90 -12.29
N LEU A 94 1.18 -1.90 -12.94
CA LEU A 94 1.74 -3.25 -13.02
C LEU A 94 3.05 -3.29 -13.82
N LEU A 95 3.10 -2.61 -14.96
CA LEU A 95 4.31 -2.50 -15.77
C LEU A 95 5.41 -1.75 -15.01
N PHE A 96 5.05 -0.74 -14.22
CA PHE A 96 6.00 -0.01 -13.38
C PHE A 96 6.63 -0.93 -12.32
N GLU A 97 5.85 -1.78 -11.67
CA GLU A 97 6.36 -2.74 -10.67
C GLU A 97 7.33 -3.76 -11.28
N HIS A 98 6.98 -4.33 -12.44
CA HIS A 98 7.70 -5.47 -13.01
C HIS A 98 8.72 -5.11 -14.09
N GLY A 99 8.64 -3.92 -14.67
CA GLY A 99 9.60 -3.40 -15.65
C GLY A 99 10.38 -2.20 -15.13
N GLY A 100 9.81 -1.39 -14.25
CA GLY A 100 10.39 -0.13 -13.80
C GLY A 100 10.16 1.01 -14.81
N PRO A 101 10.67 2.21 -14.51
CA PRO A 101 10.45 3.41 -15.34
C PRO A 101 11.16 3.36 -16.69
N ASP A 102 12.13 2.46 -16.90
CA ASP A 102 12.86 2.29 -18.16
C ASP A 102 12.23 1.24 -19.09
N CYS A 103 11.27 0.44 -18.62
CA CYS A 103 10.55 -0.49 -19.48
C CYS A 103 9.88 0.26 -20.63
N LEU A 104 10.01 -0.26 -21.84
CA LEU A 104 9.44 0.35 -23.04
C LEU A 104 8.07 -0.25 -23.36
N VAL A 105 7.16 0.58 -23.84
CA VAL A 105 5.85 0.19 -24.36
C VAL A 105 5.80 0.59 -25.83
N GLU A 106 5.42 -0.33 -26.69
CA GLU A 106 5.22 -0.06 -28.10
C GLU A 106 4.19 1.05 -28.28
N ALA A 107 4.58 2.10 -28.99
CA ALA A 107 3.73 3.22 -29.34
C ALA A 107 4.15 3.77 -30.70
N LEU A 108 3.27 4.56 -31.32
CA LEU A 108 3.54 5.26 -32.57
C LEU A 108 3.65 6.77 -32.30
N PRO A 109 4.61 7.47 -32.91
CA PRO A 109 5.58 6.98 -33.91
C PRO A 109 6.78 6.22 -33.30
N GLU A 110 6.99 6.31 -31.99
CA GLU A 110 8.11 5.70 -31.29
C GLU A 110 7.67 5.10 -29.94
N PRO A 111 8.39 4.08 -29.43
CA PRO A 111 8.10 3.51 -28.11
C PRO A 111 8.23 4.53 -26.99
N LEU A 112 7.39 4.38 -25.96
CA LEU A 112 7.38 5.24 -24.78
C LEU A 112 7.89 4.48 -23.56
N ARG A 113 8.52 5.18 -22.63
CA ARG A 113 8.90 4.59 -21.35
C ARG A 113 7.70 4.55 -20.42
N VAL A 114 7.60 3.50 -19.60
CA VAL A 114 6.57 3.41 -18.56
C VAL A 114 6.62 4.62 -17.61
N GLY A 115 7.82 5.15 -17.32
CA GLY A 115 7.97 6.36 -16.50
C GLY A 115 7.30 7.61 -17.10
N ASP A 116 7.24 7.72 -18.43
CA ASP A 116 6.58 8.83 -19.11
C ASP A 116 5.06 8.64 -19.16
N LEU A 117 4.61 7.38 -19.14
CA LEU A 117 3.19 7.02 -19.11
C LEU A 117 2.56 7.13 -17.73
N LEU A 118 3.38 7.00 -16.68
CA LEU A 118 2.97 7.07 -15.28
C LEU A 118 3.96 7.93 -14.48
N PRO A 119 4.00 9.25 -14.74
CA PRO A 119 4.86 10.15 -14.00
C PRO A 119 4.46 10.18 -12.52
N HIS A 120 5.47 10.27 -11.64
CA HIS A 120 5.26 10.28 -10.19
C HIS A 120 4.45 9.08 -9.66
N ALA A 121 4.67 7.90 -10.26
CA ALA A 121 4.03 6.66 -9.86
C ALA A 121 4.10 6.43 -8.34
N PHE A 122 3.00 5.93 -7.78
CA PHE A 122 2.97 5.47 -6.39
C PHE A 122 3.86 4.24 -6.23
N GLY A 123 4.60 4.14 -5.12
CA GLY A 123 5.46 3.00 -4.83
C GLY A 123 5.96 2.95 -3.38
N PRO A 124 6.96 2.10 -3.09
CA PRO A 124 7.48 1.90 -1.73
C PRO A 124 7.87 3.18 -1.00
N ALA A 125 8.50 4.14 -1.69
CA ALA A 125 8.89 5.43 -1.12
C ALA A 125 7.70 6.28 -0.61
N ASN A 126 6.48 6.02 -1.08
CA ASN A 126 5.27 6.67 -0.59
C ASN A 126 4.70 5.95 0.65
N LEU A 127 4.90 4.63 0.77
CA LEU A 127 4.45 3.84 1.92
C LEU A 127 5.21 4.24 3.19
N ASP A 128 6.51 4.52 3.07
CA ASP A 128 7.36 4.90 4.20
C ASP A 128 6.96 6.25 4.82
N ARG A 129 6.26 7.11 4.09
CA ARG A 129 5.71 8.37 4.62
C ARG A 129 4.55 8.14 5.60
N GLY A 130 3.85 7.02 5.48
CA GLY A 130 2.71 6.65 6.35
C GLY A 130 3.08 5.68 7.46
N ARG A 131 4.24 5.02 7.38
CA ARG A 131 4.78 4.20 8.47
C ARG A 131 5.50 5.11 9.45
N GLY A 132 4.75 5.76 10.34
CA GLY A 132 5.32 6.15 11.62
C GLY A 132 5.98 4.92 12.25
N VAL A 133 7.11 5.11 12.95
CA VAL A 133 7.76 4.01 13.71
C VAL A 133 6.67 3.37 14.57
N ILE A 134 6.28 2.12 14.30
CA ILE A 134 5.33 1.41 15.16
C ILE A 134 6.03 1.28 16.50
N PRO A 135 5.56 1.93 17.57
CA PRO A 135 6.33 1.95 18.80
C PRO A 135 6.30 0.55 19.42
N GLU A 136 7.46 -0.10 19.53
CA GLU A 136 7.54 -1.44 20.08
C GLU A 136 7.14 -1.45 21.56
N VAL A 137 6.48 -2.53 21.98
CA VAL A 137 6.22 -2.82 23.40
C VAL A 137 7.25 -3.84 23.85
N PRO A 138 8.07 -3.55 24.88
CA PRO A 138 9.09 -4.46 25.40
C PRO A 138 8.53 -5.86 25.69
N GLU A 139 9.30 -6.90 25.40
CA GLU A 139 8.86 -8.31 25.54
C GLU A 139 8.35 -8.63 26.95
N ARG A 140 9.01 -8.09 27.99
CA ARG A 140 8.59 -8.22 29.41
C ARG A 140 7.16 -7.71 29.68
N LEU A 141 6.66 -6.81 28.83
CA LEU A 141 5.33 -6.20 28.92
C LEU A 141 4.33 -6.77 27.91
N ALA A 142 4.74 -7.67 27.02
CA ALA A 142 3.88 -8.22 25.98
C ALA A 142 2.59 -8.84 26.52
N ARG A 143 2.66 -9.50 27.69
CA ARG A 143 1.50 -10.10 28.39
C ARG A 143 0.40 -9.09 28.77
N TRP A 144 0.74 -7.81 28.86
CA TRP A 144 -0.20 -6.75 29.20
C TRP A 144 -0.83 -6.10 27.98
N ARG A 145 -0.36 -6.36 26.75
CA ARG A 145 -0.92 -5.73 25.53
C ARG A 145 -2.44 -5.92 25.46
N GLY A 146 -3.14 -4.86 25.11
CA GLY A 146 -4.61 -4.78 25.11
C GLY A 146 -5.24 -4.64 26.49
N ARG A 147 -4.46 -4.68 27.58
CA ARG A 147 -4.90 -4.45 28.96
C ARG A 147 -4.36 -3.11 29.46
N GLY A 148 -4.98 -2.58 30.48
CA GLY A 148 -4.58 -1.28 31.01
C GLY A 148 -5.12 -0.11 30.22
N THR A 149 -4.83 1.08 30.74
CA THR A 149 -5.14 2.36 30.11
C THR A 149 -3.82 3.08 29.88
N VAL A 150 -3.66 3.72 28.72
CA VAL A 150 -2.55 4.64 28.48
C VAL A 150 -3.07 6.06 28.62
N PHE A 151 -2.36 6.86 29.42
CA PHE A 151 -2.59 8.28 29.56
C PHE A 151 -1.51 9.01 28.77
N VAL A 152 -1.91 9.84 27.82
CA VAL A 152 -1.04 10.76 27.08
C VAL A 152 -1.35 12.16 27.59
N HIS A 153 -0.36 12.89 28.08
CA HIS A 153 -0.57 14.21 28.67
C HIS A 153 0.54 15.19 28.29
N THR A 154 0.26 16.48 28.45
CA THR A 154 1.29 17.51 28.32
C THR A 154 2.20 17.56 29.54
N ASP A 155 3.46 17.93 29.34
CA ASP A 155 4.44 18.23 30.38
C ASP A 155 5.33 19.40 29.93
N SER A 156 6.16 19.93 30.83
CA SER A 156 7.12 21.00 30.56
C SER A 156 8.54 20.48 30.68
N ALA A 157 9.22 20.34 29.54
CA ALA A 157 10.63 19.99 29.48
C ALA A 157 11.45 21.24 29.14
N GLY A 158 12.16 21.80 30.13
CA GLY A 158 13.01 22.98 29.91
C GLY A 158 12.25 24.24 29.46
N GLY A 159 10.97 24.38 29.84
CA GLY A 159 10.12 25.52 29.46
C GLY A 159 9.44 25.39 28.09
N THR A 160 9.59 24.24 27.41
CA THR A 160 8.85 23.92 26.18
C THR A 160 7.76 22.91 26.48
N LEU A 161 6.55 23.15 25.95
CA LEU A 161 5.44 22.21 26.02
C LEU A 161 5.80 20.95 25.23
N VAL A 162 5.76 19.80 25.89
CA VAL A 162 5.97 18.48 25.29
C VAL A 162 4.81 17.56 25.64
N TRP A 163 4.64 16.50 24.87
CA TRP A 163 3.70 15.42 25.16
C TRP A 163 4.47 14.24 25.72
N THR A 164 3.94 13.57 26.73
CA THR A 164 4.46 12.32 27.28
C THR A 164 3.29 11.42 27.67
N GLY A 165 3.55 10.29 28.29
CA GLY A 165 2.49 9.44 28.82
C GLY A 165 3.00 8.31 29.68
N TYR A 166 2.07 7.50 30.15
CA TYR A 166 2.36 6.27 30.87
C TYR A 166 1.28 5.23 30.62
N TRP A 167 1.67 3.97 30.66
CA TRP A 167 0.77 2.83 30.57
C TRP A 167 0.55 2.26 31.96
N GLU A 168 -0.69 2.25 32.44
CA GLU A 168 -1.03 1.67 33.74
C GLU A 168 -1.83 0.37 33.62
N ARG A 169 -1.72 -0.49 34.64
CA ARG A 169 -2.54 -1.71 34.74
C ARG A 169 -4.01 -1.36 34.98
N SER A 170 -4.91 -2.09 34.34
CA SER A 170 -6.34 -2.04 34.68
C SER A 170 -6.51 -2.62 36.08
N ALA A 171 -7.22 -1.92 36.97
CA ALA A 171 -7.62 -2.50 38.25
C ALA A 171 -8.65 -3.60 38.02
N GLY A 172 -8.24 -4.86 38.18
CA GLY A 172 -9.13 -5.99 38.44
C GLY A 172 -9.25 -6.21 39.95
N GLU A 173 -10.35 -6.83 40.41
CA GLU A 173 -10.52 -7.18 41.83
C GLU A 173 -9.33 -8.01 42.31
N GLY A 174 -8.56 -7.45 43.25
CA GLY A 174 -7.43 -8.12 43.91
C GLY A 174 -6.02 -7.83 43.33
N GLU A 175 -5.88 -7.04 42.26
CA GLU A 175 -4.56 -6.66 41.72
C GLU A 175 -4.14 -5.24 42.14
N GLU A 176 -2.85 -5.06 42.50
CA GLU A 176 -2.26 -3.74 42.78
C GLU A 176 -2.19 -2.87 41.52
N LYS A 177 -2.71 -1.62 41.63
CA LYS A 177 -2.56 -0.57 40.62
C LYS A 177 -1.09 -0.16 40.48
N GLY A 178 -0.63 0.11 39.25
CA GLY A 178 0.72 0.61 39.02
C GLY A 178 1.06 0.87 37.56
N ILE A 179 2.11 1.68 37.33
CA ILE A 179 2.65 2.01 36.02
C ILE A 179 3.46 0.81 35.48
N LEU A 180 3.16 0.40 34.25
CA LEU A 180 3.88 -0.62 33.49
C LEU A 180 5.09 -0.06 32.76
N GLU A 181 4.91 1.13 32.18
CA GLU A 181 5.89 1.80 31.32
C GLU A 181 5.62 3.31 31.28
N GLU A 182 6.65 4.10 31.47
CA GLU A 182 6.64 5.54 31.15
C GLU A 182 7.08 5.75 29.71
N ALA A 183 6.46 6.70 29.05
CA ALA A 183 6.71 6.98 27.65
C ALA A 183 7.83 8.02 27.47
N PRO A 184 8.50 8.04 26.30
CA PRO A 184 9.36 9.16 25.95
C PRO A 184 8.54 10.43 25.69
N THR A 185 9.22 11.57 25.57
CA THR A 185 8.59 12.85 25.22
C THR A 185 8.51 13.06 23.71
N TRP A 186 7.43 13.67 23.23
CA TRP A 186 7.18 14.01 21.84
C TRP A 186 6.78 15.48 21.66
N SER A 187 6.90 16.00 20.44
CA SER A 187 6.46 17.36 20.10
C SER A 187 4.97 17.44 19.76
N ALA A 188 4.29 16.31 19.54
CA ALA A 188 2.88 16.28 19.19
C ALA A 188 2.12 15.11 19.85
N ALA A 189 0.86 15.34 20.22
CA ALA A 189 -0.02 14.34 20.82
C ALA A 189 -0.17 13.07 19.96
N ARG A 190 -0.20 13.22 18.62
CA ARG A 190 -0.35 12.10 17.67
C ARG A 190 0.73 11.02 17.85
N ASP A 191 1.94 11.41 18.19
CA ASP A 191 3.07 10.48 18.34
C ASP A 191 2.93 9.69 19.65
N GLY A 192 2.45 10.35 20.71
CA GLY A 192 2.08 9.69 21.97
C GLY A 192 0.87 8.76 21.83
N ILE A 193 -0.14 9.15 21.04
CA ILE A 193 -1.29 8.29 20.73
C ILE A 193 -0.86 7.07 19.90
N ALA A 194 0.06 7.24 18.94
CA ALA A 194 0.63 6.11 18.20
C ALA A 194 1.37 5.13 19.13
N TRP A 195 2.12 5.65 20.10
CA TRP A 195 2.77 4.85 21.14
C TRP A 195 1.76 4.14 22.05
N ALA A 196 0.66 4.80 22.40
CA ALA A 196 -0.42 4.24 23.20
C ALA A 196 -1.14 3.10 22.48
N ARG A 197 -1.43 3.25 21.17
CA ARG A 197 -2.11 2.23 20.35
C ARG A 197 -1.37 0.91 20.25
N ALA A 198 -0.03 0.94 20.29
CA ALA A 198 0.76 -0.29 20.33
C ALA A 198 0.58 -1.08 21.64
N ARG A 199 0.09 -0.44 22.71
CA ARG A 199 -0.04 -1.00 24.07
C ARG A 199 -1.46 -1.40 24.40
N THR A 200 -2.44 -0.53 24.13
CA THR A 200 -3.84 -0.77 24.48
C THR A 200 -4.79 0.04 23.61
N ALA A 201 -6.02 -0.44 23.48
CA ALA A 201 -7.12 0.29 22.87
C ALA A 201 -7.72 1.36 23.80
N ARG A 202 -7.39 1.34 25.11
CA ARG A 202 -7.91 2.31 26.10
C ARG A 202 -6.95 3.48 26.26
N ILE A 203 -7.19 4.57 25.53
CA ILE A 203 -6.28 5.71 25.47
C ILE A 203 -7.01 6.97 25.90
N VAL A 204 -6.46 7.63 26.93
CA VAL A 204 -6.94 8.90 27.45
C VAL A 204 -5.90 9.97 27.17
N VAL A 205 -6.31 11.07 26.56
CA VAL A 205 -5.46 12.24 26.33
C VAL A 205 -5.86 13.32 27.34
N VAL A 206 -4.88 13.92 28.01
CA VAL A 206 -5.08 15.07 28.91
C VAL A 206 -4.39 16.26 28.27
N ASP A 207 -5.14 17.29 27.91
CA ASP A 207 -4.56 18.49 27.29
C ASP A 207 -3.94 19.45 28.30
N GLU A 208 -3.41 20.57 27.81
CA GLU A 208 -2.77 21.60 28.64
C GLU A 208 -3.73 22.22 29.67
N ALA A 209 -5.04 22.27 29.37
CA ALA A 209 -6.05 22.78 30.30
C ALA A 209 -6.42 21.76 31.39
N GLY A 210 -5.94 20.51 31.27
CA GLY A 210 -6.29 19.40 32.12
C GLY A 210 -7.59 18.70 31.71
N ASP A 211 -8.15 19.03 30.55
CA ASP A 211 -9.35 18.37 30.04
C ASP A 211 -8.98 16.97 29.52
N THR A 212 -9.84 16.00 29.84
CA THR A 212 -9.65 14.59 29.44
C THR A 212 -10.43 14.26 28.17
N TRP A 213 -9.78 13.56 27.25
CA TRP A 213 -10.30 13.21 25.94
C TRP A 213 -10.09 11.74 25.63
N TRP A 214 -11.03 11.15 24.90
CA TRP A 214 -10.94 9.75 24.47
C TRP A 214 -10.25 9.63 23.11
N ALA A 215 -9.09 8.97 23.08
CA ALA A 215 -8.36 8.65 21.84
C ALA A 215 -8.31 7.14 21.55
N GLY A 216 -8.97 6.34 22.39
CA GLY A 216 -9.05 4.88 22.28
C GLY A 216 -9.98 4.38 21.18
N GLU A 217 -10.03 3.05 21.02
CA GLU A 217 -10.97 2.39 20.13
C GLU A 217 -12.31 2.12 20.85
N GLY A 218 -13.42 2.14 20.11
CA GLY A 218 -14.76 1.99 20.70
C GLY A 218 -15.34 3.30 21.23
N GLU A 219 -16.49 3.21 21.91
CA GLU A 219 -17.19 4.37 22.48
C GLU A 219 -16.44 4.94 23.70
N PRO A 220 -16.39 6.27 23.87
CA PRO A 220 -15.84 6.90 25.07
C PRO A 220 -16.56 6.39 26.34
N PRO A 221 -15.83 6.12 27.44
CA PRO A 221 -16.44 5.90 28.75
C PRO A 221 -17.31 7.09 29.16
N SER A 222 -18.38 6.85 29.92
CA SER A 222 -19.32 7.89 30.38
C SER A 222 -18.66 9.04 31.16
N GLU A 223 -17.49 8.79 31.74
CA GLU A 223 -16.68 9.75 32.50
C GLU A 223 -15.86 10.70 31.61
N ILE A 224 -15.71 10.37 30.32
CA ILE A 224 -14.91 11.12 29.34
C ILE A 224 -15.83 11.66 28.25
N GLY A 225 -16.16 12.95 28.33
CA GLY A 225 -17.26 13.53 27.55
C GLY A 225 -16.99 13.76 26.05
N LYS A 226 -15.74 13.69 25.57
CA LYS A 226 -15.37 14.03 24.19
C LYS A 226 -14.29 13.13 23.60
N ARG A 227 -14.35 12.92 22.28
CA ARG A 227 -13.28 12.26 21.51
C ARG A 227 -12.18 13.26 21.19
N TRP A 228 -10.94 12.79 21.23
CA TRP A 228 -9.80 13.56 20.77
C TRP A 228 -9.82 13.64 19.23
N GLU A 229 -9.86 14.86 18.71
CA GLU A 229 -9.74 15.16 17.28
C GLU A 229 -8.38 15.86 17.08
N ALA A 230 -7.37 15.12 16.60
CA ALA A 230 -6.07 15.68 16.22
C ALA A 230 -5.61 15.18 14.86
#